data_AF-A0A1F3K1M9-F1
#
_entry.id   AF-A0A1F3K1M9-F1
#
_cell.length_a   1.000
_cell.length_b   1.000
_cell.length_c   1.000
_cell.angle_alpha   90.00
_cell.angle_beta   90.00
_cell.angle_gamma   90.00
#
_symmetry.space_group_name_H-M   'P 1'
#
loop_
_entity.id
_entity.type
_entity.pdbx_description
1 polymer ?
#
loop_
_entity_poly.entity_id
_entity_poly.type
_entity_poly.pdbx_seq_one_letter_code
_entity_poly.pdbx_strand_id
1 'polypeptide(L)'
;MITNYLSYKIKIKDLEFVTEDGRKFPNTAAISFYDINKKETDYIEKAFVEQETVFQLIDNGEDININECYIENFSLKNYRKSRNIEKDEIVKIKNFSAIDCFFDSHGETDFSFAVFQGDFANFSKAHFINGGINFDSVNFEKADADFSYVYFNNGNVDFANVIFSGGDITFKNTLFGEGEKNFQYTDFGKGKLSFINTDFGNGDVLFLNSDFSDGEVSFKVARFGDGKVDFHFSKFGKGDISFEQTDFGTGKKDFRKIEFGSGKVNFNRAVFGDGDISFEACQLSKGKITFKKTILGNGLKSFELLEFHDAEILIERVDFGVGNVSFNKSHLKTLSLKSCHLDNYIDLRVAKCDYVDLSDTIVRDILDIQPYDFDVKITNLNIVGMRLLGRIDIDWYKNKVDKIIGLQTDTTHFEKAEQFRILKENYGNIGLYNFEDLAYVQFKRFEQKSDFHVALSKNKLHGIWQFPAYGFKWLMFDKVGLYATSPSRVFLSTMVTYLFFSLIHTILPYMMDTAINCIDPATGFMSRFLNTMYYSAITFFTIGYGDCSPVGFLRVIASLQGFIGVFMMSYFTVAFARKILR
;
A
#
# COMPACT_ATOMS: atom_id res chain seq x y z
N MET A 1 -25.52 0.66 -30.07
CA MET A 1 -24.45 1.58 -30.49
C MET A 1 -23.66 0.88 -31.58
N ILE A 2 -23.54 1.51 -32.76
CA ILE A 2 -22.80 0.98 -33.90
C ILE A 2 -21.34 1.41 -33.75
N THR A 3 -20.43 0.44 -33.58
CA THR A 3 -19.01 0.70 -33.28
C THR A 3 -18.05 -0.10 -34.16
N ASN A 4 -18.53 -1.18 -34.79
CA ASN A 4 -17.69 -2.10 -35.55
C ASN A 4 -17.84 -1.85 -37.05
N TYR A 5 -17.30 -0.72 -37.53
CA TYR A 5 -17.24 -0.39 -38.95
C TYR A 5 -15.87 0.19 -39.32
N LEU A 6 -15.45 -0.02 -40.56
CA LEU A 6 -14.20 0.54 -41.09
C LEU A 6 -14.44 1.85 -41.84
N SER A 7 -15.59 1.97 -42.50
CA SER A 7 -15.96 3.15 -43.28
C SER A 7 -17.48 3.33 -43.28
N TYR A 8 -17.93 4.52 -43.65
CA TYR A 8 -19.34 4.85 -43.75
C TYR A 8 -19.61 5.70 -44.99
N LYS A 9 -20.87 5.77 -45.39
CA LYS A 9 -21.35 6.64 -46.48
C LYS A 9 -22.64 7.31 -46.08
N ILE A 10 -22.71 8.62 -46.29
CA ILE A 10 -23.90 9.41 -45.98
C ILE A 10 -24.55 9.88 -47.28
N LYS A 11 -25.89 9.88 -47.28
CA LYS A 11 -26.71 10.46 -48.34
C LYS A 11 -27.85 11.25 -47.72
N ILE A 12 -27.87 12.56 -47.97
CA ILE A 12 -29.00 13.42 -47.60
C ILE A 12 -30.11 13.25 -48.63
N LYS A 13 -31.33 12.99 -48.15
CA LYS A 13 -32.53 12.79 -48.96
C LYS A 13 -33.52 13.92 -48.66
N ASP A 14 -34.20 14.39 -49.70
CA ASP A 14 -35.37 15.26 -49.58
C ASP A 14 -36.59 14.41 -49.19
N LEU A 15 -36.64 14.06 -47.90
CA LEU A 15 -37.65 13.21 -47.29
C LEU A 15 -37.86 13.71 -45.86
N GLU A 16 -39.13 13.93 -45.48
CA GLU A 16 -39.47 14.35 -44.12
C GLU A 16 -39.06 13.25 -43.12
N PHE A 17 -38.34 13.65 -42.07
CA PHE A 17 -38.03 12.80 -40.92
C PHE A 17 -38.84 13.28 -39.71
N VAL A 18 -39.44 12.34 -38.98
CA VAL A 18 -40.14 12.62 -37.72
C VAL A 18 -39.40 11.89 -36.61
N THR A 19 -38.86 12.64 -35.65
CA THR A 19 -38.17 12.08 -34.47
C THR A 19 -39.17 11.40 -33.53
N GLU A 20 -38.68 10.61 -32.57
CA GLU A 20 -39.55 9.91 -31.61
C GLU A 20 -40.38 10.89 -30.76
N ASP A 21 -39.85 12.08 -30.49
CA ASP A 21 -40.54 13.16 -29.78
C ASP A 21 -41.44 14.05 -30.67
N GLY A 22 -41.61 13.69 -31.96
CA GLY A 22 -42.57 14.29 -32.87
C GLY A 22 -42.12 15.56 -33.59
N ARG A 23 -40.84 15.97 -33.45
CA ARG A 23 -40.27 17.07 -34.25
C ARG A 23 -40.12 16.63 -35.71
N LYS A 24 -40.35 17.57 -36.63
CA LYS A 24 -40.31 17.33 -38.07
C LYS A 24 -39.13 18.04 -38.70
N PHE A 25 -38.36 17.32 -39.51
CA PHE A 25 -37.24 17.85 -40.27
C PHE A 25 -37.47 17.58 -41.76
N PRO A 26 -37.13 18.54 -42.65
CA PRO A 26 -37.42 18.42 -44.08
C PRO A 26 -36.57 17.35 -44.80
N ASN A 27 -35.41 17.00 -44.22
CA ASN A 27 -34.43 16.14 -44.85
C ASN A 27 -34.03 14.98 -43.93
N THR A 28 -33.76 13.83 -44.54
CA THR A 28 -33.27 12.61 -43.86
C THR A 28 -31.83 12.33 -44.28
N ALA A 29 -30.94 12.18 -43.31
CA ALA A 29 -29.59 11.64 -43.51
C ALA A 29 -29.65 10.10 -43.42
N ALA A 30 -29.36 9.43 -44.54
CA ALA A 30 -29.18 7.98 -44.58
C ALA A 30 -27.69 7.63 -44.45
N ILE A 31 -27.35 6.85 -43.43
CA ILE A 31 -25.96 6.50 -43.07
C ILE A 31 -25.80 4.99 -43.20
N SER A 32 -24.99 4.56 -44.16
CA SER A 32 -24.60 3.15 -44.36
C SER A 32 -23.20 2.92 -43.78
N PHE A 33 -23.04 1.87 -42.97
CA PHE A 33 -21.75 1.46 -42.39
C PHE A 33 -21.22 0.20 -43.07
N TYR A 34 -19.90 0.14 -43.28
CA TYR A 34 -19.25 -0.95 -44.00
C TYR A 34 -18.12 -1.59 -43.18
N ASP A 35 -18.02 -2.92 -43.23
CA ASP A 35 -16.91 -3.68 -42.64
C ASP A 35 -15.62 -3.60 -43.48
N ILE A 36 -14.58 -4.31 -43.02
CA ILE A 36 -13.29 -4.45 -43.72
C ILE A 36 -13.42 -5.07 -45.12
N ASN A 37 -14.47 -5.85 -45.37
CA ASN A 37 -14.75 -6.48 -46.65
C ASN A 37 -15.66 -5.62 -47.54
N LYS A 38 -15.94 -4.37 -47.15
CA LYS A 38 -16.88 -3.45 -47.81
C LYS A 38 -18.32 -3.95 -47.86
N LYS A 39 -18.70 -4.88 -46.99
CA LYS A 39 -20.08 -5.31 -46.83
C LYS A 39 -20.80 -4.31 -45.94
N GLU A 40 -21.98 -3.87 -46.36
CA GLU A 40 -22.85 -3.05 -45.51
C GLU A 40 -23.26 -3.88 -44.28
N THR A 41 -22.89 -3.40 -43.10
CA THR A 41 -23.20 -4.07 -41.82
C THR A 41 -24.46 -3.49 -41.20
N ASP A 42 -24.61 -2.18 -41.26
CA ASP A 42 -25.66 -1.43 -40.60
C ASP A 42 -26.11 -0.26 -41.47
N TYR A 43 -27.37 0.13 -41.30
CA TYR A 43 -28.00 1.24 -41.98
C TYR A 43 -28.90 1.97 -40.99
N ILE A 44 -28.74 3.30 -40.90
CA ILE A 44 -29.57 4.15 -40.04
C ILE A 44 -30.05 5.38 -40.79
N GLU A 45 -31.19 5.90 -40.36
CA GLU A 45 -31.73 7.17 -40.82
C GLU A 45 -31.86 8.13 -39.63
N LYS A 46 -31.48 9.39 -39.85
CA LYS A 46 -31.52 10.47 -38.86
C LYS A 46 -32.08 11.73 -39.51
N ALA A 47 -32.67 12.62 -38.73
CA ALA A 47 -33.03 13.96 -39.21
C ALA A 47 -31.76 14.71 -39.64
N PHE A 48 -31.75 15.34 -40.81
CA PHE A 48 -30.64 16.21 -41.20
C PHE A 48 -30.87 17.62 -40.65
N VAL A 49 -29.89 18.17 -39.93
CA VAL A 49 -29.90 19.55 -39.44
C VAL A 49 -28.67 20.29 -39.93
N GLU A 50 -28.87 21.49 -40.49
CA GLU A 50 -27.77 22.36 -40.89
C GLU A 50 -27.19 23.10 -39.67
N GLN A 51 -25.88 23.30 -39.66
CA GLN A 51 -25.21 24.03 -38.57
C GLN A 51 -25.75 25.45 -38.38
N GLU A 52 -26.16 26.13 -39.45
CA GLU A 52 -26.69 27.50 -39.37
C GLU A 52 -28.03 27.56 -38.62
N THR A 53 -28.85 26.50 -38.72
CA THR A 53 -30.09 26.38 -37.91
C THR A 53 -29.75 26.34 -36.42
N VAL A 54 -28.70 25.61 -36.04
CA VAL A 54 -28.23 25.58 -34.64
C VAL A 54 -27.68 26.94 -34.22
N PHE A 55 -26.94 27.62 -35.10
CA PHE A 55 -26.42 28.97 -34.85
C PHE A 55 -27.52 30.00 -34.62
N GLN A 56 -28.63 29.93 -35.36
CA GLN A 56 -29.79 30.81 -35.14
C GLN A 56 -30.46 30.55 -33.78
N LEU A 57 -30.54 29.29 -33.33
CA LEU A 57 -31.04 28.97 -31.99
C LEU A 57 -30.14 29.56 -30.89
N ILE A 58 -28.81 29.54 -31.09
CA ILE A 58 -27.84 30.20 -30.21
C ILE A 58 -28.09 31.71 -30.19
N ASP A 59 -28.21 32.35 -31.36
CA ASP A 59 -28.46 33.79 -31.49
C ASP A 59 -29.73 34.23 -30.75
N ASN A 60 -30.77 33.40 -30.80
CA ASN A 60 -32.06 33.67 -30.15
C ASN A 60 -32.08 33.30 -28.65
N GLY A 61 -31.03 32.65 -28.12
CA GLY A 61 -31.00 32.15 -26.74
C GLY A 61 -32.02 31.05 -26.47
N GLU A 62 -32.38 30.27 -27.50
CA GLU A 62 -33.35 29.17 -27.42
C GLU A 62 -32.71 27.87 -26.92
N ASP A 63 -33.56 26.92 -26.51
CA ASP A 63 -33.10 25.58 -26.15
C ASP A 63 -32.72 24.81 -27.42
N ILE A 64 -31.53 24.23 -27.45
CA ILE A 64 -31.03 23.47 -28.60
C ILE A 64 -31.37 21.99 -28.38
N ASN A 65 -32.33 21.49 -29.15
CA ASN A 65 -32.66 20.07 -29.19
C ASN A 65 -32.46 19.53 -30.61
N ILE A 66 -31.35 18.81 -30.79
CA ILE A 66 -30.97 18.10 -32.01
C ILE A 66 -30.91 16.58 -31.76
N ASN A 67 -31.76 16.07 -30.85
CA ASN A 67 -31.88 14.63 -30.64
C ASN A 67 -32.26 13.92 -31.94
N GLU A 68 -31.67 12.75 -32.16
CA GLU A 68 -31.86 11.91 -33.35
C GLU A 68 -31.51 12.59 -34.69
N CYS A 69 -30.68 13.63 -34.65
CA CYS A 69 -30.23 14.34 -35.83
C CYS A 69 -28.85 13.87 -36.29
N TYR A 70 -28.54 14.07 -37.56
CA TYR A 70 -27.20 14.09 -38.12
C TYR A 70 -26.84 15.54 -38.44
N ILE A 71 -25.65 15.95 -38.02
CA ILE A 71 -25.11 17.29 -38.25
C ILE A 71 -23.68 17.19 -38.80
N GLU A 72 -23.41 17.99 -39.83
CA GLU A 72 -22.13 18.01 -40.52
C GLU A 72 -21.34 19.29 -40.19
N ASN A 73 -20.05 19.13 -39.88
CA ASN A 73 -19.07 20.20 -39.66
C ASN A 73 -19.46 21.24 -38.60
N PHE A 74 -20.21 20.84 -37.56
CA PHE A 74 -20.57 21.72 -36.44
C PHE A 74 -19.32 22.28 -35.73
N SER A 75 -19.21 23.60 -35.66
CA SER A 75 -18.09 24.27 -35.02
C SER A 75 -18.47 25.67 -34.52
N LEU A 76 -18.25 25.93 -33.24
CA LEU A 76 -18.46 27.26 -32.65
C LEU A 76 -17.42 28.29 -33.12
N LYS A 77 -16.24 27.85 -33.56
CA LYS A 77 -15.30 28.69 -34.31
C LYS A 77 -15.90 29.15 -35.65
N ASN A 78 -16.63 28.29 -36.36
CA ASN A 78 -17.36 28.69 -37.57
C ASN A 78 -18.53 29.64 -37.23
N TYR A 79 -19.24 29.42 -36.13
CA TYR A 79 -20.24 30.35 -35.60
C TYR A 79 -19.65 31.74 -35.36
N ARG A 80 -18.57 31.83 -34.57
CA ARG A 80 -17.89 33.11 -34.28
C ARG A 80 -17.45 33.81 -35.57
N LYS A 81 -16.87 33.06 -36.50
CA LYS A 81 -16.46 33.58 -37.81
C LYS A 81 -17.65 34.10 -38.63
N SER A 82 -18.80 33.41 -38.64
CA SER A 82 -19.97 33.83 -39.40
C SER A 82 -20.65 35.07 -38.81
N ARG A 83 -20.48 35.30 -37.49
CA ARG A 83 -20.99 36.48 -36.77
C ARG A 83 -19.95 37.59 -36.57
N ASN A 84 -18.74 37.42 -37.09
CA ASN A 84 -17.61 38.35 -36.93
C ASN A 84 -17.29 38.66 -35.44
N ILE A 85 -17.31 37.61 -34.64
CA ILE A 85 -17.01 37.56 -33.20
C ILE A 85 -15.55 37.08 -33.04
N GLU A 86 -14.86 37.55 -31.99
CA GLU A 86 -13.49 37.10 -31.69
C GLU A 86 -13.41 35.60 -31.40
N LYS A 87 -12.27 34.98 -31.69
CA LYS A 87 -12.13 33.50 -31.71
C LYS A 87 -12.34 32.83 -30.35
N ASP A 88 -12.01 33.54 -29.27
CA ASP A 88 -12.08 33.12 -27.87
C ASP A 88 -13.28 33.74 -27.13
N GLU A 89 -14.15 34.46 -27.84
CA GLU A 89 -15.34 35.03 -27.22
C GLU A 89 -16.32 33.92 -26.82
N ILE A 90 -16.88 34.08 -25.62
CA ILE A 90 -17.77 33.10 -25.00
C ILE A 90 -19.08 32.99 -25.77
N VAL A 91 -19.46 31.77 -26.13
CA VAL A 91 -20.77 31.47 -26.73
C VAL A 91 -21.68 30.86 -25.67
N LYS A 92 -22.77 31.55 -25.34
CA LYS A 92 -23.72 31.08 -24.32
C LYS A 92 -24.76 30.17 -24.95
N ILE A 93 -24.85 28.95 -24.45
CA ILE A 93 -25.84 27.94 -24.84
C ILE A 93 -26.75 27.71 -23.64
N LYS A 94 -28.07 27.85 -23.83
CA LYS A 94 -29.05 27.70 -22.75
C LYS A 94 -29.17 26.23 -22.33
N ASN A 95 -30.06 25.45 -22.94
CA ASN A 95 -30.11 24.00 -22.76
C ASN A 95 -29.64 23.32 -24.04
N PHE A 96 -28.93 22.19 -23.92
CA PHE A 96 -28.43 21.45 -25.07
C PHE A 96 -28.75 19.96 -24.96
N SER A 97 -29.39 19.42 -26.00
CA SER A 97 -29.73 18.01 -26.12
C SER A 97 -29.38 17.51 -27.51
N ALA A 98 -28.49 16.52 -27.58
CA ALA A 98 -28.04 15.83 -28.78
C ALA A 98 -28.08 14.30 -28.56
N ILE A 99 -29.17 13.81 -27.98
CA ILE A 99 -29.38 12.40 -27.67
C ILE A 99 -29.44 11.61 -28.97
N ASP A 100 -28.62 10.56 -29.09
CA ASP A 100 -28.54 9.71 -30.29
C ASP A 100 -28.33 10.52 -31.59
N CYS A 101 -27.54 11.59 -31.48
CA CYS A 101 -27.14 12.47 -32.57
C CYS A 101 -25.83 12.00 -33.22
N PHE A 102 -25.69 12.18 -34.54
CA PHE A 102 -24.50 11.86 -35.30
C PHE A 102 -23.78 13.14 -35.73
N PHE A 103 -22.57 13.34 -35.21
CA PHE A 103 -21.67 14.42 -35.59
C PHE A 103 -20.62 13.89 -36.56
N ASP A 104 -20.56 14.46 -37.76
CA ASP A 104 -19.51 14.21 -38.75
C ASP A 104 -18.76 15.50 -39.05
N SER A 105 -17.43 15.50 -38.90
CA SER A 105 -16.61 16.65 -39.25
C SER A 105 -15.38 16.22 -40.04
N HIS A 106 -15.04 17.00 -41.07
CA HIS A 106 -13.79 16.80 -41.82
C HIS A 106 -12.53 17.17 -41.03
N GLY A 107 -12.67 17.95 -39.96
CA GLY A 107 -11.54 18.41 -39.14
C GLY A 107 -11.79 18.13 -37.66
N GLU A 108 -12.62 18.96 -37.03
CA GLU A 108 -13.01 18.83 -35.63
C GLU A 108 -14.50 19.20 -35.45
N THR A 109 -15.17 18.53 -34.52
CA THR A 109 -16.44 19.02 -33.96
C THR A 109 -16.10 19.90 -32.77
N ASP A 110 -16.44 21.19 -32.86
CA ASP A 110 -15.88 22.21 -31.97
C ASP A 110 -16.96 22.90 -31.13
N PHE A 111 -16.85 22.72 -29.82
CA PHE A 111 -17.63 23.35 -28.76
C PHE A 111 -16.78 24.33 -27.93
N SER A 112 -15.53 24.61 -28.31
CA SER A 112 -14.61 25.41 -27.49
C SER A 112 -15.18 26.77 -27.11
N PHE A 113 -14.82 27.26 -25.92
CA PHE A 113 -15.30 28.52 -25.33
C PHE A 113 -16.85 28.65 -25.27
N ALA A 114 -17.56 27.53 -25.11
CA ALA A 114 -18.99 27.53 -24.83
C ALA A 114 -19.27 27.64 -23.33
N VAL A 115 -20.38 28.28 -22.97
CA VAL A 115 -20.95 28.25 -21.63
C VAL A 115 -22.34 27.63 -21.68
N PHE A 116 -22.48 26.43 -21.12
CA PHE A 116 -23.78 25.76 -20.94
C PHE A 116 -24.42 26.28 -19.63
N GLN A 117 -25.30 27.27 -19.75
CA GLN A 117 -25.89 28.02 -18.62
C GLN A 117 -27.21 27.43 -18.10
N GLY A 118 -27.82 26.53 -18.86
CA GLY A 118 -29.08 25.88 -18.50
C GLY A 118 -28.90 24.71 -17.54
N ASP A 119 -29.94 23.88 -17.46
CA ASP A 119 -30.04 22.81 -16.47
C ASP A 119 -29.37 21.51 -16.93
N PHE A 120 -29.15 21.33 -18.25
CA PHE A 120 -28.52 20.13 -18.79
C PHE A 120 -27.76 20.36 -20.10
N ALA A 121 -26.73 19.54 -20.30
CA ALA A 121 -26.03 19.35 -21.55
C ALA A 121 -25.93 17.84 -21.82
N ASN A 122 -26.85 17.33 -22.65
CA ASN A 122 -27.02 15.90 -22.86
C ASN A 122 -26.51 15.48 -24.24
N PHE A 123 -25.46 14.67 -24.25
CA PHE A 123 -24.87 14.04 -25.42
C PHE A 123 -25.08 12.52 -25.41
N SER A 124 -25.96 12.00 -24.55
CA SER A 124 -26.09 10.55 -24.37
C SER A 124 -26.41 9.84 -25.69
N LYS A 125 -25.76 8.70 -25.95
CA LYS A 125 -25.86 7.97 -27.22
C LYS A 125 -25.34 8.72 -28.46
N ALA A 126 -24.72 9.89 -28.33
CA ALA A 126 -24.16 10.59 -29.47
C ALA A 126 -22.99 9.82 -30.11
N HIS A 127 -22.84 10.01 -31.41
CA HIS A 127 -21.85 9.39 -32.27
C HIS A 127 -21.03 10.46 -32.97
N PHE A 128 -19.78 10.65 -32.53
CA PHE A 128 -18.79 11.46 -33.23
C PHE A 128 -18.04 10.56 -34.20
N ILE A 129 -18.55 10.46 -35.42
CA ILE A 129 -18.13 9.41 -36.37
C ILE A 129 -16.83 9.73 -37.09
N ASN A 130 -16.42 11.01 -37.14
CA ASN A 130 -15.20 11.47 -37.79
C ASN A 130 -14.79 12.88 -37.32
N GLY A 131 -13.48 13.15 -37.38
CA GLY A 131 -12.85 14.39 -36.89
C GLY A 131 -12.54 14.35 -35.40
N GLY A 132 -11.62 15.24 -34.97
CA GLY A 132 -11.35 15.48 -33.56
C GLY A 132 -12.55 16.08 -32.83
N ILE A 133 -12.52 16.10 -31.51
CA ILE A 133 -13.56 16.69 -30.68
C ILE A 133 -12.90 17.72 -29.77
N ASN A 134 -13.42 18.94 -29.76
CA ASN A 134 -12.85 20.05 -29.03
C ASN A 134 -13.88 20.69 -28.09
N PHE A 135 -13.73 20.44 -26.79
CA PHE A 135 -14.44 21.09 -25.70
C PHE A 135 -13.52 22.03 -24.91
N ASP A 136 -12.37 22.46 -25.45
CA ASP A 136 -11.43 23.29 -24.71
C ASP A 136 -12.11 24.57 -24.17
N SER A 137 -11.82 24.89 -22.91
CA SER A 137 -12.32 26.10 -22.25
C SER A 137 -13.86 26.19 -22.17
N VAL A 138 -14.57 25.05 -22.19
CA VAL A 138 -16.02 24.99 -21.96
C VAL A 138 -16.36 25.11 -20.47
N ASN A 139 -17.43 25.82 -20.14
CA ASN A 139 -17.98 25.88 -18.78
C ASN A 139 -19.41 25.34 -18.73
N PHE A 140 -19.62 24.29 -17.95
CA PHE A 140 -20.93 23.77 -17.56
C PHE A 140 -21.29 24.40 -16.20
N GLU A 141 -22.05 25.50 -16.21
CA GLU A 141 -22.30 26.29 -14.99
C GLU A 141 -23.20 25.56 -13.99
N LYS A 142 -24.36 25.10 -14.44
CA LYS A 142 -25.32 24.34 -13.62
C LYS A 142 -25.75 23.04 -14.27
N ALA A 143 -25.36 22.85 -15.52
CA ALA A 143 -25.79 21.73 -16.32
C ALA A 143 -25.18 20.43 -15.80
N ASP A 144 -26.03 19.42 -15.61
CA ASP A 144 -25.58 18.03 -15.62
C ASP A 144 -25.02 17.74 -17.03
N ALA A 145 -23.84 17.13 -17.09
CA ALA A 145 -23.15 16.81 -18.33
C ALA A 145 -23.20 15.30 -18.58
N ASP A 146 -24.07 14.89 -19.50
CA ASP A 146 -24.31 13.47 -19.79
C ASP A 146 -23.67 13.06 -21.12
N PHE A 147 -22.54 12.39 -21.03
CA PHE A 147 -21.85 11.73 -22.13
C PHE A 147 -22.03 10.21 -22.08
N SER A 148 -23.08 9.70 -21.44
CA SER A 148 -23.27 8.25 -21.30
C SER A 148 -23.53 7.60 -22.65
N TYR A 149 -22.88 6.47 -22.90
CA TYR A 149 -22.96 5.76 -24.18
C TYR A 149 -22.59 6.68 -25.36
N VAL A 150 -21.57 7.53 -25.23
CA VAL A 150 -21.04 8.24 -26.41
C VAL A 150 -20.02 7.38 -27.14
N TYR A 151 -19.98 7.48 -28.46
CA TYR A 151 -18.90 6.91 -29.28
C TYR A 151 -18.08 8.02 -29.92
N PHE A 152 -16.84 8.17 -29.47
CA PHE A 152 -15.83 9.02 -30.09
C PHE A 152 -14.95 8.14 -30.99
N ASN A 153 -15.21 8.10 -32.29
CA ASN A 153 -14.61 7.08 -33.18
C ASN A 153 -13.09 7.20 -33.31
N ASN A 154 -12.58 8.24 -33.97
CA ASN A 154 -11.15 8.44 -34.14
C ASN A 154 -10.82 9.92 -34.09
N GLY A 155 -9.69 10.25 -33.47
CA GLY A 155 -9.22 11.62 -33.32
C GLY A 155 -8.99 11.98 -31.86
N ASN A 156 -8.30 13.10 -31.65
CA ASN A 156 -8.09 13.61 -30.30
C ASN A 156 -9.42 14.11 -29.72
N VAL A 157 -9.62 13.85 -28.44
CA VAL A 157 -10.75 14.36 -27.67
C VAL A 157 -10.21 15.30 -26.60
N ASP A 158 -10.54 16.57 -26.74
CA ASP A 158 -9.98 17.64 -25.90
C ASP A 158 -11.04 18.22 -24.97
N PHE A 159 -10.86 18.00 -23.67
CA PHE A 159 -11.60 18.59 -22.55
C PHE A 159 -10.67 19.44 -21.67
N ALA A 160 -9.57 19.96 -22.23
CA ALA A 160 -8.67 20.83 -21.49
C ALA A 160 -9.38 22.11 -21.02
N ASN A 161 -8.99 22.60 -19.84
CA ASN A 161 -9.51 23.84 -19.26
C ASN A 161 -11.04 23.87 -19.07
N VAL A 162 -11.71 22.71 -19.09
CA VAL A 162 -13.16 22.63 -18.89
C VAL A 162 -13.50 22.83 -17.42
N ILE A 163 -14.59 23.55 -17.14
CA ILE A 163 -15.11 23.76 -15.79
C ILE A 163 -16.51 23.17 -15.69
N PHE A 164 -16.70 22.24 -14.75
CA PHE A 164 -18.00 21.69 -14.38
C PHE A 164 -18.38 22.23 -13.00
N SER A 165 -19.11 23.34 -12.95
CA SER A 165 -19.28 24.13 -11.72
C SER A 165 -20.18 23.49 -10.64
N GLY A 166 -20.74 22.29 -10.88
CA GLY A 166 -21.39 21.51 -9.81
C GLY A 166 -22.36 20.38 -10.22
N GLY A 167 -22.79 20.31 -11.49
CA GLY A 167 -23.65 19.23 -11.99
C GLY A 167 -22.95 17.87 -11.96
N ASP A 168 -23.73 16.78 -11.98
CA ASP A 168 -23.19 15.43 -12.13
C ASP A 168 -22.65 15.24 -13.56
N ILE A 169 -21.56 14.49 -13.68
CA ILE A 169 -20.85 14.25 -14.93
C ILE A 169 -20.74 12.74 -15.15
N THR A 170 -21.20 12.27 -16.31
CA THR A 170 -21.15 10.85 -16.63
C THR A 170 -20.63 10.59 -18.03
N PHE A 171 -19.59 9.76 -18.11
CA PHE A 171 -19.07 9.12 -19.32
C PHE A 171 -19.36 7.62 -19.30
N LYS A 172 -20.37 7.19 -18.55
CA LYS A 172 -20.67 5.77 -18.36
C LYS A 172 -20.89 5.05 -19.69
N ASN A 173 -20.24 3.90 -19.89
CA ASN A 173 -20.30 3.12 -21.13
C ASN A 173 -19.88 3.90 -22.40
N THR A 174 -19.10 4.97 -22.25
CA THR A 174 -18.50 5.68 -23.38
C THR A 174 -17.38 4.86 -23.98
N LEU A 175 -17.25 4.94 -25.30
CA LEU A 175 -16.17 4.32 -26.05
C LEU A 175 -15.42 5.44 -26.79
N PHE A 176 -14.17 5.65 -26.39
CA PHE A 176 -13.22 6.44 -27.14
C PHE A 176 -12.39 5.49 -28.01
N GLY A 177 -12.18 5.82 -29.28
CA GLY A 177 -11.28 5.05 -30.15
C GLY A 177 -9.86 5.57 -30.08
N GLU A 178 -9.18 5.72 -31.22
CA GLU A 178 -7.76 6.07 -31.26
C GLU A 178 -7.53 7.59 -31.09
N GLY A 179 -6.45 7.98 -30.40
CA GLY A 179 -6.04 9.38 -30.23
C GLY A 179 -5.81 9.78 -28.77
N GLU A 180 -5.38 11.02 -28.53
CA GLU A 180 -5.18 11.56 -27.18
C GLU A 180 -6.52 11.98 -26.55
N LYS A 181 -6.69 11.69 -25.25
CA LYS A 181 -7.86 12.07 -24.44
C LYS A 181 -7.39 13.04 -23.37
N ASN A 182 -7.56 14.31 -23.65
CA ASN A 182 -6.99 15.39 -22.88
C ASN A 182 -8.03 15.96 -21.88
N PHE A 183 -7.80 15.79 -20.59
CA PHE A 183 -8.56 16.38 -19.47
C PHE A 183 -7.64 17.24 -18.60
N GLN A 184 -6.65 17.89 -19.22
CA GLN A 184 -5.68 18.71 -18.50
C GLN A 184 -6.32 20.01 -18.00
N TYR A 185 -5.96 20.41 -16.77
CA TYR A 185 -6.48 21.64 -16.15
C TYR A 185 -8.02 21.69 -16.02
N THR A 186 -8.71 20.55 -16.17
CA THR A 186 -10.16 20.44 -15.99
C THR A 186 -10.52 20.58 -14.50
N ASP A 187 -11.52 21.39 -14.18
CA ASP A 187 -12.19 21.41 -12.88
C ASP A 187 -13.51 20.62 -13.00
N PHE A 188 -13.55 19.42 -12.43
CA PHE A 188 -14.75 18.56 -12.42
C PHE A 188 -15.80 18.98 -11.37
N GLY A 189 -15.48 19.96 -10.52
CA GLY A 189 -16.37 20.47 -9.50
C GLY A 189 -16.87 19.43 -8.50
N LYS A 190 -17.94 19.76 -7.79
CA LYS A 190 -18.40 19.01 -6.60
C LYS A 190 -19.42 17.90 -6.91
N GLY A 191 -19.87 17.82 -8.16
CA GLY A 191 -20.78 16.77 -8.62
C GLY A 191 -20.11 15.40 -8.66
N LYS A 192 -20.89 14.35 -8.89
CA LYS A 192 -20.33 13.00 -9.07
C LYS A 192 -19.74 12.86 -10.46
N LEU A 193 -18.55 12.28 -10.55
CA LEU A 193 -17.87 11.97 -11.81
C LEU A 193 -17.82 10.46 -12.05
N SER A 194 -18.43 10.00 -13.14
CA SER A 194 -18.51 8.57 -13.46
C SER A 194 -17.95 8.23 -14.83
N PHE A 195 -16.82 7.54 -14.85
CA PHE A 195 -16.24 6.80 -15.98
C PHE A 195 -16.50 5.29 -15.87
N ILE A 196 -17.65 4.89 -15.31
CA ILE A 196 -17.96 3.48 -15.09
C ILE A 196 -18.12 2.76 -16.42
N ASN A 197 -17.37 1.66 -16.59
CA ASN A 197 -17.34 0.86 -17.82
C ASN A 197 -17.03 1.71 -19.07
N THR A 198 -16.23 2.77 -18.91
CA THR A 198 -15.71 3.58 -20.02
C THR A 198 -14.50 2.88 -20.62
N ASP A 199 -14.45 2.81 -21.95
CA ASP A 199 -13.26 2.40 -22.68
C ASP A 199 -12.61 3.64 -23.30
N PHE A 200 -11.42 4.00 -22.82
CA PHE A 200 -10.66 5.12 -23.36
C PHE A 200 -9.93 4.76 -24.66
N GLY A 201 -9.93 3.51 -25.11
CA GLY A 201 -9.23 3.10 -26.33
C GLY A 201 -7.71 3.32 -26.23
N ASN A 202 -6.99 3.21 -27.35
CA ASN A 202 -5.55 3.47 -27.35
C ASN A 202 -5.22 4.96 -27.52
N GLY A 203 -4.03 5.33 -27.06
CA GLY A 203 -3.55 6.71 -26.99
C GLY A 203 -3.52 7.22 -25.56
N ASP A 204 -2.86 8.35 -25.35
CA ASP A 204 -2.61 8.88 -24.02
C ASP A 204 -3.90 9.43 -23.38
N VAL A 205 -4.06 9.20 -22.08
CA VAL A 205 -5.17 9.73 -21.26
C VAL A 205 -4.59 10.63 -20.18
N LEU A 206 -4.88 11.93 -20.27
CA LEU A 206 -4.17 12.97 -19.54
C LEU A 206 -5.11 13.74 -18.60
N PHE A 207 -4.94 13.55 -17.30
CA PHE A 207 -5.57 14.28 -16.19
C PHE A 207 -4.54 15.17 -15.45
N LEU A 208 -3.50 15.64 -16.15
CA LEU A 208 -2.45 16.48 -15.57
C LEU A 208 -3.06 17.80 -15.05
N ASN A 209 -2.76 18.16 -13.80
CA ASN A 209 -3.28 19.36 -13.12
C ASN A 209 -4.82 19.48 -13.08
N SER A 210 -5.57 18.37 -13.17
CA SER A 210 -7.02 18.42 -13.02
C SER A 210 -7.46 18.51 -11.55
N ASP A 211 -8.57 19.21 -11.29
CA ASP A 211 -9.20 19.30 -9.98
C ASP A 211 -10.50 18.48 -9.97
N PHE A 212 -10.52 17.40 -9.20
CA PHE A 212 -11.69 16.54 -9.00
C PHE A 212 -12.59 17.01 -7.84
N SER A 213 -12.18 18.04 -7.10
CA SER A 213 -12.98 18.67 -6.05
C SER A 213 -13.52 17.66 -5.02
N ASP A 214 -14.62 17.99 -4.31
CA ASP A 214 -15.17 17.16 -3.23
C ASP A 214 -16.10 16.00 -3.70
N GLY A 215 -16.27 15.82 -5.02
CA GLY A 215 -17.19 14.84 -5.63
C GLY A 215 -16.71 13.38 -5.54
N GLU A 216 -17.65 12.42 -5.64
CA GLU A 216 -17.30 10.99 -5.78
C GLU A 216 -16.81 10.71 -7.20
N VAL A 217 -15.65 10.06 -7.34
CA VAL A 217 -15.02 9.77 -8.63
C VAL A 217 -14.93 8.26 -8.85
N SER A 218 -15.46 7.77 -9.97
CA SER A 218 -15.51 6.33 -10.27
C SER A 218 -15.01 6.01 -11.67
N PHE A 219 -13.92 5.26 -11.75
CA PHE A 219 -13.37 4.60 -12.94
C PHE A 219 -13.63 3.09 -12.91
N LYS A 220 -14.66 2.65 -12.19
CA LYS A 220 -14.93 1.24 -11.96
C LYS A 220 -15.17 0.51 -13.30
N VAL A 221 -14.44 -0.58 -13.53
CA VAL A 221 -14.43 -1.35 -14.80
C VAL A 221 -14.02 -0.52 -16.03
N ALA A 222 -13.35 0.62 -15.86
CA ALA A 222 -12.83 1.38 -16.99
C ALA A 222 -11.60 0.68 -17.62
N ARG A 223 -11.32 0.97 -18.89
CA ARG A 223 -10.15 0.50 -19.64
C ARG A 223 -9.40 1.68 -20.24
N PHE A 224 -8.12 1.85 -19.93
CA PHE A 224 -7.32 3.00 -20.39
C PHE A 224 -6.55 2.77 -21.70
N GLY A 225 -6.43 1.52 -22.17
CA GLY A 225 -5.62 1.16 -23.35
C GLY A 225 -4.12 1.28 -23.11
N ASP A 226 -3.33 1.16 -24.18
CA ASP A 226 -1.86 1.01 -24.08
C ASP A 226 -1.07 2.33 -24.03
N GLY A 227 -1.77 3.48 -24.08
CA GLY A 227 -1.14 4.79 -23.94
C GLY A 227 -0.74 5.14 -22.52
N LYS A 228 -0.05 6.27 -22.35
CA LYS A 228 0.30 6.81 -21.03
C LYS A 228 -0.98 7.25 -20.30
N VAL A 229 -1.07 6.88 -19.02
CA VAL A 229 -2.10 7.38 -18.11
C VAL A 229 -1.44 8.36 -17.13
N ASP A 230 -1.83 9.63 -17.19
CA ASP A 230 -1.18 10.70 -16.42
C ASP A 230 -2.17 11.42 -15.51
N PHE A 231 -2.01 11.28 -14.20
CA PHE A 231 -2.74 12.01 -13.16
C PHE A 231 -1.81 12.99 -12.41
N HIS A 232 -0.64 13.31 -12.96
CA HIS A 232 0.37 14.11 -12.27
C HIS A 232 -0.20 15.46 -11.82
N PHE A 233 0.11 15.87 -10.57
CA PHE A 233 -0.40 17.09 -9.95
C PHE A 233 -1.94 17.24 -9.86
N SER A 234 -2.71 16.18 -10.12
CA SER A 234 -4.16 16.22 -9.93
C SER A 234 -4.53 16.31 -8.45
N LYS A 235 -5.71 16.88 -8.19
CA LYS A 235 -6.24 17.10 -6.84
C LYS A 235 -7.59 16.44 -6.69
N PHE A 236 -7.75 15.76 -5.57
CA PHE A 236 -9.02 15.19 -5.12
C PHE A 236 -9.34 15.75 -3.74
N GLY A 237 -10.63 15.95 -3.47
CA GLY A 237 -11.12 16.46 -2.21
C GLY A 237 -11.55 15.35 -1.25
N LYS A 238 -12.76 15.47 -0.73
CA LYS A 238 -13.27 14.56 0.32
C LYS A 238 -14.01 13.33 -0.21
N GLY A 239 -14.37 13.32 -1.49
CA GLY A 239 -15.11 12.22 -2.10
C GLY A 239 -14.28 10.94 -2.22
N ASP A 240 -14.96 9.79 -2.23
CA ASP A 240 -14.31 8.50 -2.44
C ASP A 240 -13.92 8.34 -3.94
N ILE A 241 -12.77 7.70 -4.18
CA ILE A 241 -12.20 7.46 -5.51
C ILE A 241 -12.13 5.95 -5.75
N SER A 242 -12.70 5.48 -6.86
CA SER A 242 -12.75 4.05 -7.17
C SER A 242 -12.17 3.74 -8.54
N PHE A 243 -11.06 3.00 -8.54
CA PHE A 243 -10.47 2.29 -9.68
C PHE A 243 -10.70 0.77 -9.57
N GLU A 244 -11.83 0.37 -8.98
CA GLU A 244 -12.14 -1.05 -8.79
C GLU A 244 -12.30 -1.75 -10.15
N GLN A 245 -11.57 -2.86 -10.35
CA GLN A 245 -11.56 -3.62 -11.62
C GLN A 245 -11.19 -2.80 -12.86
N THR A 246 -10.49 -1.68 -12.68
CA THR A 246 -9.96 -0.89 -13.79
C THR A 246 -8.78 -1.62 -14.45
N ASP A 247 -8.73 -1.57 -15.78
CA ASP A 247 -7.58 -2.00 -16.57
C ASP A 247 -6.83 -0.75 -17.08
N PHE A 248 -5.58 -0.59 -16.64
CA PHE A 248 -4.74 0.55 -17.04
C PHE A 248 -3.89 0.27 -18.31
N GLY A 249 -4.00 -0.91 -18.94
CA GLY A 249 -3.22 -1.30 -20.12
C GLY A 249 -1.72 -1.37 -19.89
N THR A 250 -0.87 -1.18 -20.91
CA THR A 250 0.60 -1.38 -20.81
C THR A 250 1.46 -0.11 -20.83
N GLY A 251 0.84 1.07 -20.96
CA GLY A 251 1.59 2.34 -20.96
C GLY A 251 2.14 2.74 -19.59
N LYS A 252 2.81 3.88 -19.48
CA LYS A 252 3.29 4.39 -18.18
C LYS A 252 2.11 4.91 -17.34
N LYS A 253 2.09 4.62 -16.04
CA LYS A 253 1.08 5.13 -15.09
C LYS A 253 1.70 6.13 -14.13
N ASP A 254 1.43 7.41 -14.37
CA ASP A 254 2.01 8.52 -13.63
C ASP A 254 0.99 9.10 -12.64
N PHE A 255 1.10 8.70 -11.37
CA PHE A 255 0.30 9.22 -10.26
C PHE A 255 1.11 10.15 -9.36
N ARG A 256 2.21 10.74 -9.85
CA ARG A 256 3.11 11.52 -8.99
C ARG A 256 2.47 12.81 -8.50
N LYS A 257 2.76 13.19 -7.25
CA LYS A 257 2.35 14.47 -6.64
C LYS A 257 0.83 14.71 -6.65
N ILE A 258 0.04 13.64 -6.52
CA ILE A 258 -1.40 13.76 -6.36
C ILE A 258 -1.74 14.17 -4.93
N GLU A 259 -2.67 15.12 -4.80
CA GLU A 259 -3.31 15.44 -3.53
C GLU A 259 -4.62 14.65 -3.44
N PHE A 260 -4.65 13.49 -2.78
CA PHE A 260 -5.85 12.63 -2.70
C PHE A 260 -6.93 13.17 -1.73
N GLY A 261 -6.64 14.22 -0.97
CA GLY A 261 -7.57 14.80 0.00
C GLY A 261 -7.79 13.91 1.22
N SER A 262 -9.03 13.52 1.50
CA SER A 262 -9.38 12.71 2.68
C SER A 262 -10.31 11.51 2.41
N GLY A 263 -10.68 11.29 1.15
CA GLY A 263 -11.52 10.19 0.72
C GLY A 263 -10.80 8.85 0.76
N LYS A 264 -11.53 7.74 0.57
CA LYS A 264 -10.92 6.43 0.33
C LYS A 264 -10.54 6.29 -1.13
N VAL A 265 -9.37 5.71 -1.39
CA VAL A 265 -8.91 5.41 -2.74
C VAL A 265 -8.86 3.89 -2.92
N ASN A 266 -9.58 3.37 -3.90
CA ASN A 266 -9.78 1.93 -4.07
C ASN A 266 -9.27 1.42 -5.43
N PHE A 267 -8.18 0.67 -5.44
CA PHE A 267 -7.60 -0.02 -6.61
C PHE A 267 -7.84 -1.54 -6.58
N ASN A 268 -8.82 -2.02 -5.81
CA ASN A 268 -9.04 -3.45 -5.63
C ASN A 268 -9.39 -4.12 -6.96
N ARG A 269 -8.72 -5.26 -7.23
CA ARG A 269 -8.87 -6.03 -8.47
C ARG A 269 -8.53 -5.27 -9.76
N ALA A 270 -7.85 -4.14 -9.65
CA ALA A 270 -7.33 -3.44 -10.83
C ALA A 270 -6.18 -4.24 -11.47
N VAL A 271 -5.98 -4.02 -12.76
CA VAL A 271 -4.85 -4.53 -13.54
C VAL A 271 -4.09 -3.33 -14.07
N PHE A 272 -2.89 -3.10 -13.56
CA PHE A 272 -2.05 -2.01 -14.04
C PHE A 272 -1.28 -2.36 -15.31
N GLY A 273 -1.20 -3.66 -15.68
CA GLY A 273 -0.40 -4.15 -16.80
C GLY A 273 1.10 -3.86 -16.65
N ASP A 274 1.86 -4.09 -17.71
CA ASP A 274 3.28 -3.74 -17.75
C ASP A 274 3.46 -2.21 -17.82
N GLY A 275 4.67 -1.73 -17.52
CA GLY A 275 5.04 -0.32 -17.49
C GLY A 275 5.39 0.18 -16.08
N ASP A 276 6.06 1.33 -16.03
CA ASP A 276 6.39 1.98 -14.75
C ASP A 276 5.14 2.58 -14.10
N ILE A 277 5.02 2.37 -12.79
CA ILE A 277 3.94 2.86 -11.94
C ILE A 277 4.56 3.74 -10.87
N SER A 278 4.17 5.02 -10.80
CA SER A 278 4.73 5.94 -9.82
C SER A 278 3.66 6.72 -9.06
N PHE A 279 3.64 6.54 -7.74
CA PHE A 279 2.88 7.30 -6.74
C PHE A 279 3.80 8.24 -5.94
N GLU A 280 4.95 8.62 -6.52
CA GLU A 280 5.95 9.43 -5.81
C GLU A 280 5.37 10.77 -5.34
N ALA A 281 5.66 11.13 -4.09
CA ALA A 281 5.28 12.41 -3.49
C ALA A 281 3.76 12.68 -3.42
N CYS A 282 2.93 11.64 -3.40
CA CYS A 282 1.50 11.78 -3.15
C CYS A 282 1.20 12.18 -1.70
N GLN A 283 0.09 12.90 -1.52
CA GLN A 283 -0.40 13.35 -0.23
C GLN A 283 -1.80 12.78 0.05
N LEU A 284 -2.02 12.32 1.28
CA LEU A 284 -3.33 11.87 1.76
C LEU A 284 -3.46 12.26 3.24
N SER A 285 -4.33 13.24 3.51
CA SER A 285 -4.47 13.82 4.86
C SER A 285 -4.99 12.81 5.88
N LYS A 286 -5.99 12.01 5.48
CA LYS A 286 -6.63 10.97 6.26
C LYS A 286 -7.31 9.99 5.30
N GLY A 287 -7.58 8.78 5.75
CA GLY A 287 -8.30 7.79 4.96
C GLY A 287 -7.39 6.60 4.65
N LYS A 288 -7.69 5.91 3.55
CA LYS A 288 -6.91 4.76 3.15
C LYS A 288 -6.87 4.57 1.64
N ILE A 289 -5.73 4.08 1.16
CA ILE A 289 -5.57 3.54 -0.20
C ILE A 289 -5.55 2.02 -0.12
N THR A 290 -6.35 1.33 -0.94
CA THR A 290 -6.42 -0.14 -0.93
C THR A 290 -6.11 -0.74 -2.29
N PHE A 291 -5.18 -1.69 -2.30
CA PHE A 291 -4.84 -2.58 -3.41
C PHE A 291 -5.07 -4.02 -2.96
N LYS A 292 -6.28 -4.55 -3.15
CA LYS A 292 -6.60 -5.95 -2.83
C LYS A 292 -6.74 -6.76 -4.09
N LYS A 293 -5.95 -7.83 -4.23
CA LYS A 293 -5.93 -8.69 -5.42
C LYS A 293 -5.66 -7.91 -6.72
N THR A 294 -4.82 -6.89 -6.63
CA THR A 294 -4.39 -6.07 -7.76
C THR A 294 -3.20 -6.74 -8.46
N ILE A 295 -3.06 -6.51 -9.76
CA ILE A 295 -1.91 -6.97 -10.56
C ILE A 295 -1.13 -5.74 -11.04
N LEU A 296 0.16 -5.65 -10.71
CA LEU A 296 1.02 -4.49 -11.05
C LEU A 296 1.96 -4.71 -12.25
N GLY A 297 1.96 -5.91 -12.86
CA GLY A 297 2.74 -6.23 -14.07
C GLY A 297 4.25 -6.03 -13.93
N ASN A 298 4.98 -5.89 -15.04
CA ASN A 298 6.43 -5.68 -15.06
C ASN A 298 6.78 -4.19 -15.13
N GLY A 299 7.79 -3.73 -14.38
CA GLY A 299 8.22 -2.33 -14.36
C GLY A 299 8.60 -1.85 -12.96
N LEU A 300 9.04 -0.60 -12.81
CA LEU A 300 9.31 -0.01 -11.51
C LEU A 300 8.01 0.40 -10.81
N LYS A 301 7.91 0.12 -9.50
CA LYS A 301 6.77 0.50 -8.65
C LYS A 301 7.26 1.46 -7.57
N SER A 302 7.08 2.76 -7.80
CA SER A 302 7.51 3.79 -6.86
C SER A 302 6.34 4.26 -5.98
N PHE A 303 6.53 4.13 -4.68
CA PHE A 303 5.71 4.70 -3.59
C PHE A 303 6.60 5.57 -2.69
N GLU A 304 7.58 6.25 -3.28
CA GLU A 304 8.56 7.07 -2.56
C GLU A 304 7.98 8.42 -2.14
N LEU A 305 8.50 8.99 -1.05
CA LEU A 305 8.16 10.34 -0.58
C LEU A 305 6.65 10.56 -0.28
N LEU A 306 5.89 9.51 0.05
CA LEU A 306 4.47 9.66 0.40
C LEU A 306 4.31 10.50 1.68
N GLU A 307 3.33 11.39 1.71
CA GLU A 307 3.01 12.24 2.87
C GLU A 307 1.64 11.86 3.46
N PHE A 308 1.57 10.69 4.09
CA PHE A 308 0.37 10.02 4.60
C PHE A 308 0.41 9.90 6.13
N HIS A 309 0.73 11.00 6.83
CA HIS A 309 1.00 10.99 8.28
C HIS A 309 -0.09 10.32 9.13
N ASP A 310 -1.37 10.50 8.77
CA ASP A 310 -2.54 9.92 9.46
C ASP A 310 -3.34 8.94 8.58
N ALA A 311 -2.76 8.49 7.47
CA ALA A 311 -3.42 7.67 6.47
C ALA A 311 -2.75 6.31 6.23
N GLU A 312 -3.53 5.37 5.70
CA GLU A 312 -3.17 3.96 5.63
C GLU A 312 -3.06 3.50 4.17
N ILE A 313 -2.08 2.65 3.85
CA ILE A 313 -1.99 1.96 2.57
C ILE A 313 -2.05 0.45 2.81
N LEU A 314 -3.04 -0.20 2.18
CA LEU A 314 -3.33 -1.62 2.34
C LEU A 314 -3.13 -2.35 1.01
N ILE A 315 -1.98 -3.00 0.84
CA ILE A 315 -1.59 -3.77 -0.34
C ILE A 315 -1.66 -5.24 0.04
N GLU A 316 -2.80 -5.88 -0.22
CA GLU A 316 -3.07 -7.23 0.26
C GLU A 316 -3.29 -8.20 -0.91
N ARG A 317 -2.54 -9.31 -0.90
CA ARG A 317 -2.60 -10.34 -1.96
C ARG A 317 -2.39 -9.75 -3.35
N VAL A 318 -1.46 -8.82 -3.48
CA VAL A 318 -1.08 -8.19 -4.74
C VAL A 318 -0.03 -9.01 -5.45
N ASP A 319 -0.17 -9.11 -6.77
CA ASP A 319 0.87 -9.60 -7.66
C ASP A 319 1.70 -8.40 -8.14
N PHE A 320 2.94 -8.31 -7.66
CA PHE A 320 3.85 -7.23 -8.02
C PHE A 320 4.49 -7.42 -9.40
N GLY A 321 4.39 -8.59 -10.03
CA GLY A 321 5.15 -8.95 -11.23
C GLY A 321 6.65 -8.78 -11.02
N VAL A 322 7.38 -8.34 -12.06
CA VAL A 322 8.83 -8.10 -11.99
C VAL A 322 9.15 -6.62 -11.80
N GLY A 323 10.14 -6.31 -10.98
CA GLY A 323 10.70 -4.98 -10.79
C GLY A 323 10.62 -4.49 -9.35
N ASN A 324 11.48 -3.52 -9.03
CA ASN A 324 11.64 -3.04 -7.67
C ASN A 324 10.39 -2.30 -7.18
N VAL A 325 10.10 -2.47 -5.90
CA VAL A 325 9.04 -1.74 -5.18
C VAL A 325 9.69 -0.88 -4.11
N SER A 326 9.41 0.41 -4.10
CA SER A 326 10.08 1.33 -3.16
C SER A 326 9.11 2.22 -2.38
N PHE A 327 9.29 2.27 -1.07
CA PHE A 327 8.61 3.17 -0.13
C PHE A 327 9.59 4.16 0.52
N ASN A 328 10.73 4.39 -0.15
CA ASN A 328 11.83 5.19 0.39
C ASN A 328 11.36 6.59 0.82
N LYS A 329 11.79 7.01 2.01
CA LYS A 329 11.49 8.33 2.63
C LYS A 329 9.99 8.63 2.81
N SER A 330 9.12 7.64 2.72
CA SER A 330 7.68 7.84 2.91
C SER A 330 7.28 7.99 4.38
N HIS A 331 6.28 8.82 4.63
CA HIS A 331 5.59 9.01 5.91
C HIS A 331 4.19 8.39 5.84
N LEU A 332 3.92 7.39 6.67
CA LEU A 332 2.67 6.62 6.63
C LEU A 332 2.18 6.37 8.06
N LYS A 333 0.87 6.28 8.29
CA LYS A 333 0.38 5.71 9.55
C LYS A 333 0.51 4.19 9.54
N THR A 334 -0.04 3.56 8.50
CA THR A 334 -0.01 2.10 8.34
C THR A 334 0.40 1.72 6.91
N LEU A 335 1.31 0.76 6.78
CA LEU A 335 1.66 0.07 5.54
C LEU A 335 1.41 -1.42 5.72
N SER A 336 0.44 -1.99 5.00
CA SER A 336 0.24 -3.44 4.96
C SER A 336 0.62 -4.00 3.61
N LEU A 337 1.50 -5.00 3.59
CA LEU A 337 1.82 -5.86 2.44
C LEU A 337 1.29 -7.29 2.66
N LYS A 338 0.29 -7.46 3.53
CA LYS A 338 -0.16 -8.76 4.04
C LYS A 338 -0.49 -9.75 2.92
N SER A 339 -0.04 -11.00 3.11
CA SER A 339 -0.26 -12.11 2.18
C SER A 339 0.25 -11.86 0.75
N CYS A 340 1.24 -10.98 0.56
CA CYS A 340 1.88 -10.77 -0.74
C CYS A 340 3.10 -11.69 -0.93
N HIS A 341 3.40 -11.99 -2.19
CA HIS A 341 4.66 -12.58 -2.60
C HIS A 341 5.63 -11.45 -2.98
N LEU A 342 6.68 -11.30 -2.18
CA LEU A 342 7.70 -10.27 -2.29
C LEU A 342 8.94 -10.89 -2.94
N ASP A 343 8.83 -11.07 -4.26
CA ASP A 343 9.81 -11.81 -5.06
C ASP A 343 10.89 -10.92 -5.70
N ASN A 344 10.79 -9.59 -5.53
CA ASN A 344 11.76 -8.58 -5.99
C ASN A 344 12.33 -7.81 -4.81
N TYR A 345 13.35 -6.98 -5.05
CA TYR A 345 13.82 -6.00 -4.07
C TYR A 345 12.69 -5.07 -3.61
N ILE A 346 12.41 -5.08 -2.31
CA ILE A 346 11.43 -4.22 -1.65
C ILE A 346 12.16 -3.26 -0.72
N ASP A 347 12.11 -1.97 -1.04
CA ASP A 347 12.66 -0.90 -0.21
C ASP A 347 11.60 -0.40 0.78
N LEU A 348 11.76 -0.75 2.05
CA LEU A 348 10.94 -0.31 3.17
C LEU A 348 11.67 0.70 4.07
N ARG A 349 12.67 1.44 3.54
CA ARG A 349 13.32 2.55 4.23
C ARG A 349 12.39 3.75 4.31
N VAL A 350 11.32 3.63 5.10
CA VAL A 350 10.34 4.68 5.35
C VAL A 350 10.89 5.71 6.34
N ALA A 351 10.56 7.00 6.14
CA ALA A 351 10.96 8.05 7.06
C ALA A 351 10.20 7.96 8.40
N LYS A 352 8.91 7.59 8.36
CA LYS A 352 8.10 7.27 9.54
C LYS A 352 6.95 6.33 9.18
N CYS A 353 6.77 5.26 9.94
CA CYS A 353 5.57 4.42 9.90
C CYS A 353 5.16 3.92 11.29
N ASP A 354 3.89 4.05 11.67
CA ASP A 354 3.44 3.57 12.99
C ASP A 354 3.23 2.06 12.99
N TYR A 355 2.79 1.47 11.88
CA TYR A 355 2.54 0.04 11.78
C TYR A 355 2.86 -0.49 10.37
N VAL A 356 3.85 -1.38 10.28
CA VAL A 356 4.16 -2.13 9.06
C VAL A 356 3.71 -3.58 9.25
N ASP A 357 2.78 -4.02 8.40
CA ASP A 357 2.23 -5.38 8.41
C ASP A 357 2.71 -6.19 7.21
N LEU A 358 3.57 -7.17 7.48
CA LEU A 358 4.06 -8.14 6.53
C LEU A 358 3.59 -9.55 6.89
N SER A 359 2.47 -9.68 7.61
CA SER A 359 1.96 -11.00 8.01
C SER A 359 1.66 -11.87 6.79
N ASP A 360 1.92 -13.17 6.92
CA ASP A 360 1.65 -14.19 5.90
C ASP A 360 2.33 -13.93 4.54
N THR A 361 3.37 -13.10 4.48
CA THR A 361 4.12 -12.82 3.25
C THR A 361 5.10 -13.93 2.91
N ILE A 362 5.45 -14.05 1.62
CA ILE A 362 6.59 -14.85 1.18
C ILE A 362 7.64 -13.89 0.66
N VAL A 363 8.82 -13.87 1.26
CA VAL A 363 9.94 -13.00 0.83
C VAL A 363 10.99 -13.88 0.18
N ARG A 364 11.21 -13.73 -1.14
CA ARG A 364 12.22 -14.51 -1.89
C ARG A 364 13.50 -13.73 -2.19
N ASP A 365 13.41 -12.40 -2.21
CA ASP A 365 14.54 -11.51 -2.44
C ASP A 365 14.84 -10.68 -1.17
N ILE A 366 15.32 -9.45 -1.33
CA ILE A 366 15.72 -8.56 -0.25
C ILE A 366 14.56 -7.67 0.18
N LEU A 367 14.30 -7.66 1.48
CA LEU A 367 13.48 -6.68 2.16
C LEU A 367 14.37 -5.69 2.93
N ASP A 368 14.50 -4.47 2.44
CA ASP A 368 15.45 -3.48 2.98
C ASP A 368 14.78 -2.49 3.93
N ILE A 369 15.18 -2.50 5.20
CA ILE A 369 14.73 -1.59 6.27
C ILE A 369 15.96 -0.86 6.87
N GLN A 370 17.13 -1.01 6.25
CA GLN A 370 18.39 -0.60 6.84
C GLN A 370 18.56 0.94 6.78
N PRO A 371 18.83 1.60 7.92
CA PRO A 371 19.03 3.04 7.98
C PRO A 371 20.47 3.44 7.57
N TYR A 372 20.73 3.47 6.26
CA TYR A 372 22.00 3.92 5.67
C TYR A 372 22.14 5.45 5.72
N ASP A 373 21.19 6.14 5.10
CA ASP A 373 21.28 7.59 4.82
C ASP A 373 20.46 8.43 5.82
N PHE A 374 19.45 7.82 6.44
CA PHE A 374 18.56 8.46 7.43
C PHE A 374 17.97 7.42 8.39
N ASP A 375 17.41 7.90 9.50
CA ASP A 375 16.73 7.06 10.48
C ASP A 375 15.41 6.51 9.92
N VAL A 376 15.30 5.18 9.84
CA VAL A 376 14.06 4.47 9.48
C VAL A 376 13.20 4.28 10.73
N LYS A 377 12.15 5.10 10.90
CA LYS A 377 11.33 5.13 12.12
C LYS A 377 10.05 4.30 11.97
N ILE A 378 10.14 3.01 12.29
CA ILE A 378 8.99 2.12 12.37
C ILE A 378 8.62 1.88 13.84
N THR A 379 7.37 2.12 14.23
CA THR A 379 6.92 1.90 15.62
C THR A 379 6.61 0.43 15.89
N ASN A 380 5.91 -0.23 14.97
CA ASN A 380 5.58 -1.66 15.06
C ASN A 380 5.81 -2.34 13.71
N LEU A 381 6.42 -3.53 13.73
CA LEU A 381 6.68 -4.35 12.54
C LEU A 381 6.14 -5.76 12.76
N ASN A 382 5.07 -6.14 12.07
CA ASN A 382 4.47 -7.48 12.17
C ASN A 382 4.95 -8.37 11.02
N ILE A 383 5.64 -9.47 11.36
CA ILE A 383 6.11 -10.49 10.39
C ILE A 383 5.58 -11.90 10.73
N VAL A 384 4.45 -11.99 11.44
CA VAL A 384 3.83 -13.28 11.82
C VAL A 384 3.46 -14.09 10.59
N GLY A 385 3.78 -15.39 10.57
CA GLY A 385 3.48 -16.27 9.44
C GLY A 385 4.31 -16.02 8.18
N MET A 386 5.27 -15.09 8.22
CA MET A 386 6.16 -14.81 7.08
C MET A 386 7.02 -16.04 6.75
N ARG A 387 7.11 -16.35 5.46
CA ARG A 387 8.06 -17.33 4.91
C ARG A 387 9.23 -16.59 4.28
N LEU A 388 10.35 -16.56 4.99
CA LEU A 388 11.57 -15.90 4.54
C LEU A 388 12.49 -16.89 3.82
N LEU A 389 12.50 -16.83 2.48
CA LEU A 389 13.44 -17.56 1.61
C LEU A 389 14.62 -16.69 1.18
N GLY A 390 14.40 -15.38 1.07
CA GLY A 390 15.42 -14.36 0.84
C GLY A 390 16.03 -13.85 2.15
N ARG A 391 16.16 -12.52 2.28
CA ARG A 391 16.72 -11.88 3.50
C ARG A 391 16.02 -10.58 3.87
N ILE A 392 16.12 -10.22 5.14
CA ILE A 392 15.68 -8.94 5.68
C ILE A 392 16.93 -8.18 6.12
N ASP A 393 17.19 -7.04 5.49
CA ASP A 393 18.28 -6.14 5.85
C ASP A 393 17.73 -5.12 6.87
N ILE A 394 17.96 -5.39 8.16
CA ILE A 394 17.48 -4.59 9.30
C ILE A 394 18.53 -4.54 10.41
N ASP A 395 18.79 -3.35 10.96
CA ASP A 395 19.77 -3.16 12.04
C ASP A 395 19.10 -3.28 13.41
N TRP A 396 19.64 -4.15 14.26
CA TRP A 396 19.07 -4.40 15.59
C TRP A 396 18.93 -3.15 16.45
N TYR A 397 19.97 -2.31 16.50
CA TYR A 397 20.05 -1.18 17.41
C TYR A 397 19.40 0.06 16.83
N LYS A 398 19.68 0.38 15.57
CA LYS A 398 19.15 1.58 14.92
C LYS A 398 17.64 1.46 14.69
N ASN A 399 17.14 0.29 14.28
CA ASN A 399 15.70 0.06 14.12
C ASN A 399 15.00 -0.35 15.44
N LYS A 400 15.74 -0.53 16.55
CA LYS A 400 15.20 -0.91 17.88
C LYS A 400 14.31 -2.16 17.80
N VAL A 401 14.83 -3.21 17.16
CA VAL A 401 14.09 -4.43 16.78
C VAL A 401 13.39 -5.10 17.97
N ASP A 402 14.01 -5.06 19.15
CA ASP A 402 13.43 -5.60 20.38
C ASP A 402 12.13 -4.89 20.79
N LYS A 403 12.02 -3.59 20.53
CA LYS A 403 10.85 -2.78 20.87
C LYS A 403 9.74 -2.90 19.83
N ILE A 404 10.08 -2.80 18.54
CA ILE A 404 9.08 -2.80 17.45
C ILE A 404 8.28 -4.11 17.36
N ILE A 405 8.86 -5.23 17.81
CA ILE A 405 8.14 -6.51 17.94
C ILE A 405 7.67 -6.72 19.39
N GLY A 406 8.52 -6.44 20.38
CA GLY A 406 8.23 -6.76 21.78
C GLY A 406 7.03 -6.00 22.36
N LEU A 407 6.78 -4.78 21.88
CA LEU A 407 5.72 -3.88 22.36
C LEU A 407 4.40 -3.96 21.57
N GLN A 408 4.33 -4.79 20.52
CA GLN A 408 3.09 -5.04 19.78
C GLN A 408 1.96 -5.42 20.73
N THR A 409 0.77 -4.83 20.58
CA THR A 409 -0.39 -5.10 21.43
C THR A 409 -1.36 -6.10 20.82
N ASP A 410 -1.25 -6.31 19.52
CA ASP A 410 -2.10 -7.13 18.66
C ASP A 410 -1.57 -8.57 18.48
N THR A 411 -0.37 -8.86 18.97
CA THR A 411 0.25 -10.20 18.90
C THR A 411 0.40 -10.88 20.26
N THR A 412 0.17 -12.18 20.27
CA THR A 412 0.38 -13.07 21.41
C THR A 412 1.87 -13.25 21.71
N HIS A 413 2.21 -13.78 22.91
CA HIS A 413 3.59 -14.14 23.23
C HIS A 413 4.16 -15.21 22.29
N PHE A 414 3.33 -16.12 21.79
CA PHE A 414 3.74 -17.12 20.82
C PHE A 414 4.14 -16.48 19.48
N GLU A 415 3.29 -15.59 18.96
CA GLU A 415 3.54 -14.87 17.70
C GLU A 415 4.78 -13.96 17.80
N LYS A 416 4.99 -13.29 18.94
CA LYS A 416 6.24 -12.53 19.18
C LYS A 416 7.47 -13.45 19.16
N ALA A 417 7.38 -14.62 19.78
CA ALA A 417 8.47 -15.60 19.75
C ALA A 417 8.77 -16.04 18.30
N GLU A 418 7.73 -16.34 17.52
CA GLU A 418 7.86 -16.71 16.10
C GLU A 418 8.58 -15.63 15.29
N GLN A 419 8.19 -14.37 15.43
CA GLN A 419 8.84 -13.24 14.73
C GLN A 419 10.33 -13.12 15.08
N PHE A 420 10.70 -13.24 16.36
CA PHE A 420 12.11 -13.27 16.75
C PHE A 420 12.86 -14.51 16.26
N ARG A 421 12.18 -15.66 16.09
CA ARG A 421 12.77 -16.85 15.48
C ARG A 421 13.10 -16.63 14.00
N ILE A 422 12.21 -15.98 13.25
CA ILE A 422 12.44 -15.60 11.84
C ILE A 422 13.67 -14.70 11.74
N LEU A 423 13.76 -13.66 12.58
CA LEU A 423 14.92 -12.75 12.58
C LEU A 423 16.20 -13.44 13.02
N LYS A 424 16.14 -14.36 13.98
CA LYS A 424 17.30 -15.17 14.38
C LYS A 424 17.83 -15.99 13.20
N GLU A 425 16.96 -16.70 12.47
CA GLU A 425 17.36 -17.46 11.29
C GLU A 425 17.92 -16.55 10.19
N ASN A 426 17.28 -15.39 9.95
CA ASN A 426 17.78 -14.36 9.04
C ASN A 426 19.21 -13.90 9.38
N TYR A 427 19.45 -13.43 10.60
CA TYR A 427 20.76 -12.92 11.03
C TYR A 427 21.85 -13.99 10.97
N GLY A 428 21.51 -15.25 11.29
CA GLY A 428 22.44 -16.38 11.15
C GLY A 428 22.83 -16.61 9.69
N ASN A 429 21.86 -16.54 8.76
CA ASN A 429 22.10 -16.73 7.34
C ASN A 429 22.96 -15.61 6.71
N ILE A 430 22.82 -14.36 7.18
CA ILE A 430 23.60 -13.22 6.69
C ILE A 430 24.90 -12.96 7.47
N GLY A 431 25.26 -13.84 8.41
CA GLY A 431 26.52 -13.76 9.16
C GLY A 431 26.56 -12.71 10.28
N LEU A 432 25.42 -12.15 10.69
CA LEU A 432 25.33 -11.16 11.78
C LEU A 432 25.10 -11.84 13.14
N TYR A 433 26.07 -12.63 13.59
CA TYR A 433 25.93 -13.51 14.78
C TYR A 433 25.63 -12.77 16.09
N ASN A 434 26.08 -11.51 16.24
CA ASN A 434 25.72 -10.72 17.42
C ASN A 434 24.22 -10.37 17.44
N PHE A 435 23.61 -10.08 16.29
CA PHE A 435 22.17 -9.82 16.18
C PHE A 435 21.37 -11.13 16.27
N GLU A 436 21.91 -12.23 15.73
CA GLU A 436 21.35 -13.57 15.92
C GLU A 436 21.21 -13.92 17.42
N ASP A 437 22.25 -13.67 18.23
CA ASP A 437 22.21 -13.92 19.68
C ASP A 437 21.14 -13.06 20.37
N LEU A 438 21.00 -11.78 19.99
CA LEU A 438 19.98 -10.89 20.56
C LEU A 438 18.55 -11.33 20.19
N ALA A 439 18.33 -11.68 18.93
CA ALA A 439 17.06 -12.25 18.44
C ALA A 439 16.73 -13.57 19.15
N TYR A 440 17.72 -14.45 19.30
CA TYR A 440 17.58 -15.72 20.00
C TYR A 440 17.14 -15.55 21.46
N VAL A 441 17.72 -14.58 22.18
CA VAL A 441 17.34 -14.28 23.56
C VAL A 441 15.90 -13.82 23.65
N GLN A 442 15.46 -12.92 22.75
CA GLN A 442 14.07 -12.47 22.75
C GLN A 442 13.10 -13.59 22.38
N PHE A 443 13.44 -14.40 21.37
CA PHE A 443 12.71 -15.62 21.03
C PHE A 443 12.49 -16.51 22.26
N LYS A 444 13.56 -16.83 23.00
CA LYS A 444 13.47 -17.70 24.19
C LYS A 444 12.71 -17.07 25.35
N ARG A 445 12.79 -15.75 25.54
CA ARG A 445 12.00 -15.04 26.56
C ARG A 445 10.50 -15.10 26.26
N PHE A 446 10.12 -14.86 25.01
CA PHE A 446 8.71 -14.90 24.61
C PHE A 446 8.17 -16.33 24.53
N GLU A 447 8.96 -17.30 24.08
CA GLU A 447 8.63 -18.74 24.13
C GLU A 447 8.34 -19.18 25.57
N GLN A 448 9.23 -18.84 26.52
CA GLN A 448 9.04 -19.18 27.93
C GLN A 448 7.79 -18.53 28.54
N LYS A 449 7.48 -17.28 28.18
CA LYS A 449 6.24 -16.61 28.61
C LYS A 449 5.01 -17.31 28.01
N SER A 450 5.05 -17.64 26.72
CA SER A 450 3.98 -18.35 26.04
C SER A 450 3.69 -19.71 26.69
N ASP A 451 4.74 -20.52 26.91
CA ASP A 451 4.63 -21.83 27.56
C ASP A 451 4.02 -21.72 28.96
N PHE A 452 4.43 -20.70 29.73
CA PHE A 452 3.89 -20.44 31.05
C PHE A 452 2.39 -20.08 31.01
N HIS A 453 1.99 -19.18 30.11
CA HIS A 453 0.58 -18.81 29.93
C HIS A 453 -0.28 -19.99 29.46
N VAL A 454 0.22 -20.81 28.54
CA VAL A 454 -0.47 -22.02 28.06
C VAL A 454 -0.57 -23.08 29.17
N ALA A 455 0.47 -23.25 29.98
CA ALA A 455 0.43 -24.17 31.12
C ALA A 455 -0.58 -23.73 32.17
N LEU A 456 -0.69 -22.42 32.42
CA LEU A 456 -1.65 -21.84 33.36
C LEU A 456 -3.10 -21.99 32.90
N SER A 457 -3.37 -21.88 31.59
CA SER A 457 -4.73 -22.00 31.04
C SER A 457 -5.26 -23.43 31.03
N LYS A 458 -4.39 -24.44 30.91
CA LYS A 458 -4.79 -25.86 30.88
C LYS A 458 -5.29 -26.40 32.21
N ASN A 459 -4.79 -25.94 33.37
CA ASN A 459 -5.21 -26.50 34.66
C ASN A 459 -4.94 -25.56 35.86
N LYS A 460 -5.99 -24.93 36.41
CA LYS A 460 -5.88 -23.91 37.49
C LYS A 460 -5.20 -24.42 38.77
N LEU A 461 -5.37 -25.70 39.12
CA LEU A 461 -4.78 -26.32 40.32
C LEU A 461 -3.27 -26.62 40.17
N HIS A 462 -2.81 -26.98 38.97
CA HIS A 462 -1.37 -27.17 38.69
C HIS A 462 -0.63 -25.86 38.39
N GLY A 463 -1.36 -24.74 38.22
CA GLY A 463 -0.76 -23.42 38.01
C GLY A 463 0.25 -23.04 39.09
N ILE A 464 0.03 -23.44 40.34
CA ILE A 464 0.93 -23.15 41.48
C ILE A 464 2.33 -23.73 41.25
N TRP A 465 2.45 -24.94 40.70
CA TRP A 465 3.75 -25.57 40.41
C TRP A 465 4.47 -24.97 39.20
N GLN A 466 3.75 -24.26 38.33
CA GLN A 466 4.35 -23.60 37.16
C GLN A 466 5.14 -22.35 37.55
N PHE A 467 4.76 -21.65 38.63
CA PHE A 467 5.47 -20.44 39.07
C PHE A 467 6.93 -20.72 39.52
N PRO A 468 7.20 -21.69 40.42
CA PRO A 468 8.58 -22.04 40.77
C PRO A 468 9.39 -22.54 39.59
N ALA A 469 8.80 -23.37 38.73
CA ALA A 469 9.48 -23.89 37.55
C ALA A 469 9.85 -22.77 36.54
N TYR A 470 8.93 -21.83 36.30
CA TYR A 470 9.19 -20.64 35.48
C TYR A 470 10.29 -19.77 36.10
N GLY A 471 10.21 -19.49 37.41
CA GLY A 471 11.21 -18.72 38.13
C GLY A 471 12.61 -19.34 38.06
N PHE A 472 12.71 -20.66 38.22
CA PHE A 472 13.97 -21.39 38.07
C PHE A 472 14.53 -21.26 36.63
N LYS A 473 13.70 -21.50 35.62
CA LYS A 473 14.13 -21.36 34.21
C LYS A 473 14.55 -19.93 33.88
N TRP A 474 13.83 -18.92 34.39
CA TRP A 474 14.19 -17.51 34.22
C TRP A 474 15.54 -17.19 34.86
N LEU A 475 15.78 -17.65 36.09
CA LEU A 475 17.05 -17.42 36.78
C LEU A 475 18.21 -18.14 36.06
N MET A 476 18.07 -19.45 35.84
CA MET A 476 19.14 -20.26 35.26
C MET A 476 19.43 -19.94 33.81
N PHE A 477 18.40 -19.74 32.98
CA PHE A 477 18.62 -19.52 31.55
C PHE A 477 18.80 -18.05 31.22
N ASP A 478 17.93 -17.14 31.67
CA ASP A 478 18.04 -15.72 31.29
C ASP A 478 19.09 -14.98 32.13
N LYS A 479 19.00 -15.05 33.47
CA LYS A 479 19.88 -14.25 34.34
C LYS A 479 21.31 -14.77 34.42
N VAL A 480 21.50 -16.07 34.63
CA VAL A 480 22.84 -16.65 34.81
C VAL A 480 23.65 -16.66 33.51
N GLY A 481 23.07 -17.08 32.38
CA GLY A 481 23.84 -17.25 31.15
C GLY A 481 23.29 -16.59 29.89
N LEU A 482 22.18 -15.83 29.99
CA LEU A 482 21.52 -15.22 28.85
C LEU A 482 21.29 -16.23 27.71
N TYR A 483 20.74 -17.38 28.05
CA TYR A 483 20.54 -18.54 27.17
C TYR A 483 21.82 -18.99 26.46
N ALA A 484 22.94 -19.03 27.21
CA ALA A 484 24.27 -19.41 26.73
C ALA A 484 24.88 -18.44 25.69
N THR A 485 24.34 -17.24 25.52
CA THR A 485 24.87 -16.27 24.53
C THR A 485 25.99 -15.39 25.08
N SER A 486 26.15 -15.32 26.41
CA SER A 486 27.12 -14.44 27.06
C SER A 486 28.03 -15.21 28.03
N PRO A 487 29.24 -15.62 27.58
CA PRO A 487 30.20 -16.31 28.43
C PRO A 487 30.60 -15.49 29.67
N SER A 488 30.73 -14.18 29.52
CA SER A 488 31.08 -13.26 30.62
C SER A 488 30.03 -13.23 31.73
N ARG A 489 28.73 -13.31 31.38
CA ARG A 489 27.65 -13.43 32.39
C ARG A 489 27.69 -14.75 33.13
N VAL A 490 27.96 -15.85 32.43
CA VAL A 490 28.10 -17.16 33.08
C VAL A 490 29.29 -17.12 34.03
N PHE A 491 30.44 -16.62 33.60
CA PHE A 491 31.63 -16.47 34.45
C PHE A 491 31.35 -15.63 35.71
N LEU A 492 30.72 -14.46 35.56
CA LEU A 492 30.35 -13.62 36.69
C LEU A 492 29.38 -14.34 37.64
N SER A 493 28.38 -15.03 37.08
CA SER A 493 27.42 -15.81 37.87
C SER A 493 28.11 -16.96 38.62
N THR A 494 29.11 -17.60 38.02
CA THR A 494 29.96 -18.60 38.67
C THR A 494 30.68 -17.99 39.88
N MET A 495 31.29 -16.80 39.72
CA MET A 495 31.97 -16.10 40.83
C MET A 495 30.99 -15.71 41.95
N VAL A 496 29.82 -15.17 41.60
CA VAL A 496 28.78 -14.81 42.59
C VAL A 496 28.30 -16.05 43.35
N THR A 497 28.06 -17.16 42.65
CA THR A 497 27.62 -18.41 43.27
C THR A 497 28.68 -19.00 44.19
N TYR A 498 29.95 -18.94 43.78
CA TYR A 498 31.10 -19.30 44.61
C TYR A 498 31.17 -18.47 45.90
N LEU A 499 31.02 -17.14 45.80
CA LEU A 499 31.00 -16.26 46.98
C LEU A 499 29.77 -16.50 47.88
N PHE A 500 28.62 -16.79 47.29
CA PHE A 500 27.40 -17.15 48.02
C PHE A 500 27.59 -18.40 48.87
N PHE A 501 28.18 -19.46 48.30
CA PHE A 501 28.52 -20.66 49.09
C PHE A 501 29.56 -20.35 50.16
N SER A 502 30.58 -19.54 49.86
CA SER A 502 31.59 -19.13 50.86
C SER A 502 30.95 -18.43 52.05
N LEU A 503 29.96 -17.57 51.79
CA LEU A 503 29.19 -16.88 52.82
C LEU A 503 28.32 -17.85 53.65
N ILE A 504 27.63 -18.80 53.00
CA ILE A 504 26.86 -19.85 53.70
C ILE A 504 27.77 -20.66 54.63
N HIS A 505 28.93 -21.11 54.14
CA HIS A 505 29.90 -21.86 54.94
C HIS A 505 30.44 -21.06 56.12
N THR A 506 30.49 -19.73 56.01
CA THR A 506 30.88 -18.84 57.11
C THR A 506 29.76 -18.68 58.14
N ILE A 507 28.53 -18.44 57.69
CA ILE A 507 27.40 -18.07 58.57
C ILE A 507 26.79 -19.29 59.27
N LEU A 508 26.65 -20.42 58.58
CA LEU A 508 25.89 -21.56 59.07
C LEU A 508 26.40 -22.15 60.41
N PRO A 509 27.73 -22.24 60.66
CA PRO A 509 28.26 -22.64 61.96
C PRO A 509 27.86 -21.75 63.14
N TYR A 510 27.37 -20.53 62.91
CA TYR A 510 26.86 -19.66 63.97
C TYR A 510 25.40 -19.95 64.33
N MET A 511 24.66 -20.66 63.46
CA MET A 511 23.24 -20.94 63.63
C MET A 511 22.95 -22.41 63.91
N MET A 512 23.84 -23.31 63.47
CA MET A 512 23.69 -24.75 63.55
C MET A 512 25.00 -25.40 63.99
N ASP A 513 24.92 -26.55 64.66
CA ASP A 513 26.08 -27.35 65.07
C ASP A 513 26.76 -28.00 63.86
N THR A 514 27.60 -27.20 63.18
CA THR A 514 28.31 -27.57 61.95
C THR A 514 29.68 -26.92 61.92
N ALA A 515 30.65 -27.58 61.30
CA ALA A 515 32.02 -27.08 61.22
C ALA A 515 32.72 -27.54 59.93
N ILE A 516 33.81 -26.86 59.58
CA ILE A 516 34.78 -27.31 58.58
C ILE A 516 36.07 -27.58 59.34
N ASN A 517 36.55 -28.83 59.33
CA ASN A 517 37.57 -29.31 60.27
C ASN A 517 38.91 -28.54 60.21
N CYS A 518 39.23 -27.94 59.07
CA CYS A 518 40.48 -27.20 58.89
C CYS A 518 40.38 -25.72 59.31
N ILE A 519 39.22 -25.26 59.82
CA ILE A 519 38.95 -23.87 60.18
C ILE A 519 38.71 -23.77 61.68
N ASP A 520 39.61 -23.08 62.38
CA ASP A 520 39.51 -22.86 63.83
C ASP A 520 38.28 -21.98 64.17
N PRO A 521 37.35 -22.48 65.03
CA PRO A 521 36.19 -21.72 65.49
C PRO A 521 36.51 -20.41 66.21
N ALA A 522 37.71 -20.27 66.78
CA ALA A 522 38.13 -19.08 67.53
C ALA A 522 38.59 -17.90 66.64
N THR A 523 38.64 -18.10 65.31
CA THR A 523 39.09 -17.06 64.38
C THR A 523 38.03 -15.97 64.17
N GLY A 524 38.47 -14.71 64.02
CA GLY A 524 37.59 -13.59 63.72
C GLY A 524 36.84 -13.77 62.40
N PHE A 525 35.66 -13.17 62.27
CA PHE A 525 34.75 -13.38 61.13
C PHE A 525 35.42 -13.21 59.75
N MET A 526 36.24 -12.18 59.57
CA MET A 526 36.92 -11.93 58.29
C MET A 526 37.94 -13.03 57.95
N SER A 527 38.74 -13.47 58.94
CA SER A 527 39.70 -14.56 58.75
C SER A 527 38.97 -15.88 58.47
N ARG A 528 37.85 -16.12 59.14
CA ARG A 528 37.00 -17.27 58.91
C ARG A 528 36.44 -17.27 57.50
N PHE A 529 35.93 -16.11 57.03
CA PHE A 529 35.42 -15.96 55.67
C PHE A 529 36.49 -16.29 54.62
N LEU A 530 37.70 -15.75 54.75
CA LEU A 530 38.82 -16.07 53.83
C LEU A 530 39.18 -17.56 53.83
N ASN A 531 39.20 -18.22 55.00
CA ASN A 531 39.45 -19.65 55.09
C ASN A 531 38.31 -20.49 54.46
N THR A 532 37.04 -20.06 54.62
CA THR A 532 35.90 -20.72 53.96
C THR A 532 35.86 -20.48 52.46
N MET A 533 36.42 -19.36 51.98
CA MET A 533 36.60 -19.10 50.55
C MET A 533 37.57 -20.11 49.92
N TYR A 534 38.66 -20.45 50.61
CA TYR A 534 39.57 -21.52 50.19
C TYR A 534 38.86 -22.87 50.12
N TYR A 535 38.18 -23.27 51.20
CA TYR A 535 37.39 -24.51 51.24
C TYR A 535 36.33 -24.55 50.12
N SER A 536 35.64 -23.42 49.89
CA SER A 536 34.65 -23.29 48.84
C SER A 536 35.26 -23.42 47.45
N ALA A 537 36.49 -22.95 47.23
CA ALA A 537 37.14 -23.02 45.92
C ALA A 537 37.49 -24.47 45.57
N ILE A 538 38.10 -25.20 46.51
CA ILE A 538 38.49 -26.60 46.30
C ILE A 538 37.26 -27.51 46.13
N THR A 539 36.14 -27.18 46.76
CA THR A 539 34.87 -27.90 46.64
C THR A 539 34.14 -27.54 45.34
N PHE A 540 33.99 -26.25 45.04
CA PHE A 540 33.24 -25.75 43.88
C PHE A 540 33.91 -26.11 42.56
N PHE A 541 35.24 -25.99 42.46
CA PHE A 541 35.98 -26.38 41.25
C PHE A 541 36.36 -27.86 41.23
N THR A 542 35.88 -28.66 42.19
CA THR A 542 36.15 -30.10 42.28
C THR A 542 37.63 -30.48 42.32
N ILE A 543 38.46 -29.62 42.95
CA ILE A 543 39.91 -29.85 43.12
C ILE A 543 40.14 -30.86 44.25
N GLY A 544 39.48 -30.66 45.40
CA GLY A 544 39.41 -31.64 46.50
C GLY A 544 40.74 -32.12 47.09
N TYR A 545 41.58 -31.24 47.63
CA TYR A 545 42.87 -31.63 48.23
C TYR A 545 42.77 -32.57 49.46
N GLY A 546 41.60 -32.64 50.12
CA GLY A 546 41.34 -33.55 51.25
C GLY A 546 41.84 -33.06 52.61
N ASP A 547 42.42 -31.87 52.68
CA ASP A 547 42.87 -31.16 53.87
C ASP A 547 41.71 -30.61 54.73
N CYS A 548 40.61 -30.25 54.08
CA CYS A 548 39.40 -29.71 54.70
C CYS A 548 38.20 -30.62 54.47
N SER A 549 37.42 -30.91 55.52
CA SER A 549 36.20 -31.72 55.43
C SER A 549 35.04 -31.10 56.21
N PRO A 550 33.81 -31.09 55.63
CA PRO A 550 32.62 -30.57 56.30
C PRO A 550 32.05 -31.59 57.30
N VAL A 551 31.53 -31.06 58.41
CA VAL A 551 30.87 -31.82 59.47
C VAL A 551 29.43 -31.32 59.66
N GLY A 552 28.53 -32.26 59.96
CA GLY A 552 27.11 -31.97 60.14
C GLY A 552 26.41 -31.62 58.83
N PHE A 553 25.43 -30.71 58.90
CA PHE A 553 24.60 -30.32 57.77
C PHE A 553 25.38 -29.68 56.60
N LEU A 554 26.58 -29.13 56.85
CA LEU A 554 27.47 -28.62 55.79
C LEU A 554 27.89 -29.68 54.76
N ARG A 555 27.80 -30.98 55.09
CA ARG A 555 28.03 -32.06 54.10
C ARG A 555 27.07 -31.97 52.91
N VAL A 556 25.79 -31.72 53.19
CA VAL A 556 24.75 -31.60 52.16
C VAL A 556 25.00 -30.37 51.29
N ILE A 557 25.37 -29.24 51.92
CA ILE A 557 25.67 -27.99 51.22
C ILE A 557 26.93 -28.14 50.36
N ALA A 558 27.97 -28.81 50.85
CA ALA A 558 29.18 -29.10 50.09
C ALA A 558 28.93 -30.01 48.89
N SER A 559 28.09 -31.04 49.03
CA SER A 559 27.67 -31.89 47.91
C SER A 559 26.89 -31.11 46.85
N LEU A 560 25.95 -30.25 47.28
CA LEU A 560 25.20 -29.38 46.37
C LEU A 560 26.12 -28.36 45.66
N GLN A 561 27.07 -27.78 46.40
CA GLN A 561 28.06 -26.84 45.87
C GLN A 561 28.93 -27.50 44.80
N GLY A 562 29.43 -28.72 45.05
CA GLY A 562 30.23 -29.46 44.08
C GLY A 562 29.46 -29.72 42.78
N PHE A 563 28.19 -30.16 42.89
CA PHE A 563 27.32 -30.35 41.72
C PHE A 563 27.10 -29.04 40.93
N ILE A 564 26.75 -27.95 41.62
CA ILE A 564 26.52 -26.65 41.00
C ILE A 564 27.81 -26.12 40.33
N GLY A 565 28.96 -26.32 40.96
CA GLY A 565 30.25 -25.90 40.40
C GLY A 565 30.56 -26.59 39.07
N VAL A 566 30.42 -27.92 39.00
CA VAL A 566 30.58 -28.67 37.73
C VAL A 566 29.57 -28.22 36.68
N PHE A 567 28.31 -28.04 37.07
CA PHE A 567 27.26 -27.56 36.17
C PHE A 567 27.59 -26.18 35.59
N MET A 568 27.99 -25.23 36.43
CA MET A 568 28.34 -23.86 36.02
C MET A 568 29.58 -23.82 35.13
N MET A 569 30.59 -24.64 35.41
CA MET A 569 31.78 -24.76 34.54
C MET A 569 31.42 -25.37 33.18
N SER A 570 30.56 -26.38 33.16
CA SER A 570 30.04 -26.96 31.91
C SER A 570 29.24 -25.92 31.12
N TYR A 571 28.42 -25.12 31.80
CA TYR A 571 27.65 -24.06 31.18
C TYR A 571 28.55 -22.96 30.57
N PHE A 572 29.60 -22.56 31.30
CA PHE A 572 30.58 -21.60 30.81
C PHE A 572 31.27 -22.10 29.54
N THR A 573 31.72 -23.36 29.54
CA THR A 573 32.37 -23.98 28.38
C THR A 573 31.45 -23.99 27.16
N VAL A 574 30.17 -24.35 27.33
CA VAL A 574 29.19 -24.35 26.22
C VAL A 574 28.97 -22.93 25.68
N ALA A 575 28.79 -21.94 26.57
CA ALA A 575 28.60 -20.56 26.15
C ALA A 575 29.84 -20.01 25.41
N PHE A 576 31.03 -20.32 25.91
CA PHE A 576 32.30 -19.91 25.32
C PHE A 576 32.53 -20.55 23.95
N ALA A 577 32.34 -21.87 23.85
CA ALA A 577 32.44 -22.61 22.58
C ALA A 577 31.45 -22.07 21.55
N ARG A 578 30.19 -21.84 21.94
CA ARG A 578 29.19 -21.21 21.05
C ARG A 578 29.65 -19.86 20.51
N LYS A 579 30.32 -19.04 21.34
CA LYS A 579 30.73 -17.67 20.94
C LYS A 579 31.95 -17.64 20.03
N ILE A 580 32.82 -18.64 20.11
CA ILE A 580 34.09 -18.68 19.36
C ILE A 580 34.00 -19.53 18.09
N LEU A 581 33.17 -20.57 18.08
CA LEU A 581 33.06 -21.51 16.95
C LEU A 581 32.05 -21.06 15.88
N ARG A 582 31.33 -19.96 16.12
CA ARG A 582 30.47 -19.28 15.15
C ARG A 582 31.23 -18.09 14.61
#